data_AF-A0A660QBM0-F1
#
_entry.id   AF-A0A660QBM0-F1
#
_cell.length_a   1.000
_cell.length_b   1.000
_cell.length_c   1.000
_cell.angle_alpha   90.00
_cell.angle_beta   90.00
_cell.angle_gamma   90.00
#
_symmetry.space_group_name_H-M   'P 1'
#
loop_
_entity.id
_entity.type
_entity.pdbx_description
1 polymer ?
#
loop_
_entity_poly.entity_id
_entity_poly.type
_entity_poly.pdbx_seq_one_letter_code
_entity_poly.pdbx_strand_id
1 'polypeptide(L)'
;NGEFLLQGPTSNAPPGTLSLFEIDAGDYTSVTNLEVGTLSLWSSQGGDMELSIYNGTVEAKILKMVAWGYEGTINMGNGTLHALSNDNAYAQFNMLADGTGDIIIDSVETNMAALLLDFESGNEGSFTFGDKAGGPAGGLWEGLVGNGNVSIDGVPTTSLLAYQITTIGDSTKISLPGPLGPLESYLVWMGSFGLTDTNTTAAMTADPDGDGVANLSEYAMLGDPIDPNVQGTTPEAIITNVGGTNYFACAHYERTNKDDMGLSYAVERNVDLVTGTWTNDAVYPYGAGAYNADFNVATNFTTMDEGKQFMRLRVEFQE
;
A
#
# COMPACT_ATOMS: atom_id res chain seq x y z
N ASN A 1 9.38 37.78 -2.77
CA ASN A 1 9.84 36.78 -1.79
C ASN A 1 9.50 37.27 -0.39
N GLY A 2 8.20 37.29 -0.05
CA GLY A 2 7.76 37.62 1.30
C GLY A 2 7.95 36.42 2.25
N GLU A 3 7.70 36.65 3.54
CA GLU A 3 7.60 35.58 4.53
C GLU A 3 6.11 35.26 4.75
N PHE A 4 5.78 33.97 4.80
CA PHE A 4 4.52 33.49 5.34
C PHE A 4 4.80 32.81 6.68
N LEU A 5 4.15 33.31 7.73
CA LEU A 5 4.32 32.83 9.08
C LEU A 5 3.00 32.23 9.56
N LEU A 6 3.00 30.92 9.81
CA LEU A 6 1.99 30.27 10.62
C LEU A 6 2.49 30.26 12.07
N GLN A 7 1.83 31.04 12.91
CA GLN A 7 2.21 31.20 14.31
C GLN A 7 1.27 30.41 15.21
N GLY A 8 1.83 29.61 16.09
CA GLY A 8 1.09 28.86 17.10
C GLY A 8 0.43 29.79 18.12
N PRO A 9 -0.67 29.37 18.75
CA PRO A 9 -1.33 30.15 19.77
C PRO A 9 -0.39 30.52 20.93
N THR A 10 -0.64 31.68 21.55
CA THR A 10 0.10 32.10 22.75
C THR A 10 -0.24 31.22 23.94
N SER A 11 0.58 31.19 24.99
CA SER A 11 0.33 30.40 26.21
C SER A 11 -0.94 30.71 26.97
N ASN A 12 -1.58 31.85 26.70
CA ASN A 12 -2.88 32.18 27.30
C ASN A 12 -4.07 31.65 26.48
N ALA A 13 -3.81 31.01 25.34
CA ALA A 13 -4.87 30.39 24.56
C ALA A 13 -5.47 29.20 25.34
N PRO A 14 -6.76 28.93 25.19
CA PRO A 14 -7.37 27.73 25.75
C PRO A 14 -6.64 26.45 25.29
N PRO A 15 -6.54 25.40 26.13
CA PRO A 15 -6.01 24.11 25.71
C PRO A 15 -6.71 23.60 24.44
N GLY A 16 -5.95 23.04 23.50
CA GLY A 16 -6.45 22.55 22.21
C GLY A 16 -6.71 23.62 21.16
N THR A 17 -6.22 24.86 21.37
CA THR A 17 -6.23 25.87 20.30
C THR A 17 -5.21 25.49 19.23
N LEU A 18 -5.61 25.54 17.96
CA LEU A 18 -4.80 25.20 16.80
C LEU A 18 -4.77 26.36 15.80
N SER A 19 -3.59 26.69 15.29
CA SER A 19 -3.45 27.54 14.10
C SER A 19 -3.39 26.64 12.87
N LEU A 20 -4.46 26.65 12.05
CA LEU A 20 -4.59 25.82 10.85
C LEU A 20 -4.53 26.68 9.59
N PHE A 21 -3.75 26.24 8.60
CA PHE A 21 -3.83 26.71 7.23
C PHE A 21 -3.97 25.51 6.27
N GLU A 22 -4.92 25.59 5.36
CA GLU A 22 -5.27 24.49 4.46
C GLU A 22 -5.16 24.94 2.99
N ILE A 23 -4.63 24.04 2.16
CA ILE A 23 -4.60 24.18 0.71
C ILE A 23 -5.29 22.95 0.10
N ASP A 24 -6.44 23.19 -0.51
CA ASP A 24 -7.21 22.19 -1.25
C ASP A 24 -7.74 22.80 -2.56
N ALA A 25 -7.06 22.49 -3.67
CA ALA A 25 -7.34 23.02 -4.99
C ALA A 25 -7.78 21.90 -5.94
N GLY A 26 -8.80 22.18 -6.75
CA GLY A 26 -9.32 21.20 -7.71
C GLY A 26 -8.37 20.85 -8.87
N ASP A 27 -7.35 21.68 -9.12
CA ASP A 27 -6.26 21.40 -10.06
C ASP A 27 -4.95 21.87 -9.44
N TYR A 28 -4.23 20.94 -8.80
CA TYR A 28 -2.95 21.22 -8.14
C TYR A 28 -1.74 21.04 -9.07
N THR A 29 -1.94 20.47 -10.26
CA THR A 29 -0.86 20.15 -11.19
C THR A 29 -0.43 21.35 -12.02
N SER A 30 -1.33 22.33 -12.21
CA SER A 30 -1.08 23.51 -13.06
C SER A 30 -0.90 24.81 -12.29
N VAL A 31 -1.11 24.81 -10.97
CA VAL A 31 -1.07 26.03 -10.15
C VAL A 31 -0.15 25.88 -8.94
N THR A 32 0.63 26.92 -8.68
CA THR A 32 1.30 27.12 -7.40
C THR A 32 0.35 27.89 -6.49
N ASN A 33 -0.16 27.23 -5.45
CA ASN A 33 -1.13 27.81 -4.52
C ASN A 33 -0.48 28.82 -3.57
N LEU A 34 0.78 28.56 -3.18
CA LEU A 34 1.54 29.42 -2.29
C LEU A 34 3.01 29.48 -2.77
N GLU A 35 3.47 30.67 -3.14
CA GLU A 35 4.88 30.92 -3.47
C GLU A 35 5.46 31.98 -2.52
N VAL A 36 6.43 31.58 -1.69
CA VAL A 36 6.98 32.42 -0.62
C VAL A 36 8.51 32.36 -0.58
N GLY A 37 9.12 33.41 -0.03
CA GLY A 37 10.54 33.36 0.29
C GLY A 37 10.81 32.39 1.43
N THR A 38 10.13 32.60 2.55
CA THR A 38 10.25 31.74 3.73
C THR A 38 8.87 31.29 4.16
N LEU A 39 8.71 29.99 4.35
CA LEU A 39 7.55 29.36 4.98
C LEU A 39 7.95 29.01 6.41
N SER A 40 7.42 29.75 7.38
CA SER A 40 7.77 29.63 8.80
C SER A 40 6.61 29.00 9.58
N LEU A 41 6.86 27.87 10.25
CA LEU A 41 6.00 27.34 11.33
C LEU A 41 6.72 27.60 12.66
N TRP A 42 6.15 28.46 13.50
CA TRP A 42 6.81 28.93 14.72
C TRP A 42 5.86 29.05 15.91
N SER A 43 6.28 28.46 17.02
CA SER A 43 5.66 28.60 18.34
C SER A 43 6.76 28.90 19.35
N SER A 44 6.49 29.84 20.26
CA SER A 44 7.37 30.12 21.41
C SER A 44 6.88 29.48 22.71
N GLN A 45 5.68 28.88 22.71
CA GLN A 45 4.89 28.69 23.92
C GLN A 45 4.14 27.36 24.01
N GLY A 46 4.35 26.38 23.12
CA GLY A 46 3.54 25.15 23.19
C GLY A 46 2.43 25.02 22.15
N GLY A 47 2.18 26.05 21.34
CA GLY A 47 0.99 26.13 20.52
C GLY A 47 1.08 25.28 19.25
N ASP A 48 0.14 24.37 19.08
CA ASP A 48 0.02 23.53 17.89
C ASP A 48 -0.24 24.37 16.64
N MET A 49 0.39 23.97 15.54
CA MET A 49 0.22 24.55 14.21
C MET A 49 0.12 23.45 13.18
N GLU A 50 -0.78 23.64 12.21
CA GLU A 50 -1.00 22.68 11.16
C GLU A 50 -1.05 23.38 9.80
N LEU A 51 -0.22 22.90 8.89
CA LEU A 51 -0.31 23.18 7.47
C LEU A 51 -0.79 21.91 6.77
N SER A 52 -1.98 21.93 6.19
CA SER A 52 -2.54 20.79 5.46
C SER A 52 -2.59 21.07 3.97
N ILE A 53 -1.88 20.28 3.19
CA ILE A 53 -1.82 20.36 1.72
C ILE A 53 -2.53 19.12 1.18
N TYR A 54 -3.86 19.21 1.03
CA TYR A 54 -4.69 18.09 0.55
C TYR A 54 -4.63 17.93 -0.97
N ASN A 55 -4.66 19.06 -1.69
CA ASN A 55 -4.47 19.11 -3.13
C ASN A 55 -3.83 20.47 -3.44
N GLY A 56 -2.51 20.54 -3.61
CA GLY A 56 -1.89 21.83 -3.92
C GLY A 56 -0.39 21.82 -4.07
N THR A 57 0.15 22.89 -4.64
CA THR A 57 1.59 23.11 -4.76
C THR A 57 2.02 24.30 -3.91
N VAL A 58 2.98 24.08 -3.02
CA VAL A 58 3.63 25.09 -2.19
C VAL A 58 5.10 25.17 -2.56
N GLU A 59 5.54 26.38 -2.88
CA GLU A 59 6.92 26.71 -3.25
C GLU A 59 7.51 27.66 -2.21
N ALA A 60 8.61 27.25 -1.58
CA ALA A 60 9.34 28.06 -0.62
C ALA A 60 10.84 28.07 -0.95
N LYS A 61 11.54 29.16 -0.66
CA LYS A 61 13.02 29.11 -0.68
C LYS A 61 13.58 28.49 0.58
N ILE A 62 12.95 28.77 1.71
CA ILE A 62 13.34 28.26 3.01
C ILE A 62 12.11 27.73 3.72
N LEU A 63 12.12 26.45 4.08
CA LEU A 63 11.19 25.88 5.05
C LEU A 63 11.80 26.03 6.44
N LYS A 64 11.16 26.81 7.31
CA LYS A 64 11.66 27.14 8.64
C LYS A 64 10.73 26.59 9.72
N MET A 65 11.22 25.63 10.50
CA MET A 65 10.40 24.94 11.51
C MET A 65 11.07 25.02 12.87
N VAL A 66 10.60 25.97 13.68
CA VAL A 66 11.26 26.41 14.93
C VAL A 66 10.34 26.18 16.15
N ALA A 67 9.37 25.29 16.00
CA ALA A 67 8.49 24.89 17.09
C ALA A 67 9.23 23.88 17.97
N TRP A 68 9.55 24.25 19.21
CA TRP A 68 10.14 23.31 20.14
C TRP A 68 9.12 22.21 20.45
N GLY A 69 9.55 20.95 20.64
CA GLY A 69 8.63 19.87 21.03
C GLY A 69 7.71 19.33 19.92
N TYR A 70 8.04 19.56 18.64
CA TYR A 70 7.31 18.99 17.50
C TYR A 70 5.88 19.53 17.34
N GLU A 71 5.62 20.78 17.75
CA GLU A 71 4.27 21.40 17.72
C GLU A 71 3.83 21.85 16.31
N GLY A 72 4.72 21.80 15.32
CA GLY A 72 4.40 22.11 13.92
C GLY A 72 4.21 20.84 13.11
N THR A 73 3.00 20.67 12.57
CA THR A 73 2.62 19.55 11.73
C THR A 73 2.39 20.01 10.29
N ILE A 74 2.91 19.25 9.33
CA ILE A 74 2.58 19.39 7.91
C ILE A 74 1.91 18.09 7.47
N ASN A 75 0.64 18.18 7.08
CA ASN A 75 -0.10 17.05 6.53
C ASN A 75 -0.08 17.13 5.00
N MET A 76 0.25 16.02 4.35
CA MET A 76 0.35 15.90 2.91
C MET A 76 -0.65 14.88 2.39
N GLY A 77 -1.67 15.35 1.67
CA GLY A 77 -2.52 14.50 0.83
C GLY A 77 -1.90 14.35 -0.56
N ASN A 78 -2.44 15.08 -1.52
CA ASN A 78 -1.96 15.15 -2.90
C ASN A 78 -1.29 16.51 -3.19
N GLY A 79 -0.28 16.51 -4.04
CA GLY A 79 0.40 17.72 -4.50
C GLY A 79 1.86 17.78 -4.09
N THR A 80 2.39 18.97 -3.86
CA THR A 80 3.83 19.15 -3.66
C THR A 80 4.12 20.26 -2.65
N LEU A 81 4.99 19.97 -1.69
CA LEU A 81 5.71 20.97 -0.91
C LEU A 81 7.16 20.97 -1.34
N HIS A 82 7.60 22.00 -2.06
CA HIS A 82 8.98 22.18 -2.47
C HIS A 82 9.63 23.32 -1.69
N ALA A 83 10.79 23.03 -1.09
CA ALA A 83 11.65 24.00 -0.45
C ALA A 83 13.09 23.90 -0.96
N LEU A 84 13.71 25.02 -1.33
CA LEU A 84 15.11 25.01 -1.76
C LEU A 84 16.08 24.66 -0.62
N SER A 85 15.69 24.95 0.63
CA SER A 85 16.49 24.66 1.81
C SER A 85 15.61 24.58 3.05
N ASN A 86 16.17 24.03 4.14
CA ASN A 86 15.53 24.06 5.46
C ASN A 86 16.33 24.89 6.49
N ASP A 87 15.63 25.55 7.41
CA ASP A 87 16.21 26.21 8.58
C ASP A 87 15.55 25.68 9.85
N ASN A 88 16.26 24.78 10.55
CA ASN A 88 15.74 23.94 11.63
C ASN A 88 14.69 22.94 11.14
N ALA A 89 14.61 21.80 11.84
CA ALA A 89 13.83 20.65 11.41
C ALA A 89 12.95 20.09 12.54
N TYR A 90 12.43 20.96 13.41
CA TYR A 90 11.53 20.53 14.49
C TYR A 90 10.10 20.44 13.97
N ALA A 91 9.78 19.30 13.38
CA ALA A 91 8.64 19.15 12.50
C ALA A 91 8.07 17.74 12.55
N GLN A 92 6.76 17.63 12.49
CA GLN A 92 6.06 16.41 12.12
C GLN A 92 5.57 16.54 10.69
N PHE A 93 5.85 15.54 9.88
CA PHE A 93 5.30 15.41 8.54
C PHE A 93 4.43 14.17 8.52
N ASN A 94 3.18 14.31 8.13
CA ASN A 94 2.25 13.19 8.01
C ASN A 94 1.88 13.04 6.54
N MET A 95 2.26 11.91 5.95
CA MET A 95 1.90 11.53 4.60
C MET A 95 0.58 10.75 4.69
N LEU A 96 -0.53 11.40 4.35
CA LEU A 96 -1.88 10.90 4.60
C LEU A 96 -2.23 9.68 3.73
N ALA A 97 -3.15 8.85 4.22
CA ALA A 97 -3.59 7.62 3.58
C ALA A 97 -4.12 7.92 2.17
N ASP A 98 -3.81 7.03 1.22
CA ASP A 98 -4.13 7.16 -0.21
C ASP A 98 -3.55 8.43 -0.88
N GLY A 99 -2.74 9.22 -0.17
CA GLY A 99 -2.13 10.44 -0.67
C GLY A 99 -0.98 10.16 -1.63
N THR A 100 -0.86 10.96 -2.69
CA THR A 100 0.24 10.87 -3.66
C THR A 100 1.22 12.05 -3.57
N GLY A 101 1.17 12.81 -2.47
CA GLY A 101 1.90 14.07 -2.33
C GLY A 101 3.40 13.90 -2.15
N ASP A 102 4.17 14.86 -2.63
CA ASP A 102 5.62 14.90 -2.51
C ASP A 102 6.09 16.05 -1.62
N ILE A 103 7.02 15.77 -0.70
CA ILE A 103 7.81 16.78 0.00
C ILE A 103 9.22 16.75 -0.56
N ILE A 104 9.73 17.89 -0.98
CA ILE A 104 11.06 18.03 -1.58
C ILE A 104 11.81 19.14 -0.84
N ILE A 105 12.98 18.82 -0.28
CA ILE A 105 13.91 19.79 0.29
C ILE A 105 15.24 19.68 -0.46
N ASP A 106 15.53 20.62 -1.35
CA ASP A 106 16.70 20.52 -2.27
C ASP A 106 18.04 20.52 -1.53
N SER A 107 18.15 21.23 -0.41
CA SER A 107 19.38 21.26 0.39
C SER A 107 19.08 21.21 1.89
N VAL A 108 19.70 20.25 2.55
CA VAL A 108 19.59 20.04 4.00
C VAL A 108 20.73 20.78 4.68
N GLU A 109 20.42 21.96 5.22
CA GLU A 109 21.41 22.88 5.82
C GLU A 109 21.59 22.65 7.34
N THR A 110 20.58 22.07 8.00
CA THR A 110 20.60 21.83 9.45
C THR A 110 20.36 20.37 9.81
N ASN A 111 20.66 19.99 11.06
CA ASN A 111 20.50 18.62 11.51
C ASN A 111 19.01 18.22 11.55
N MET A 112 18.65 17.23 10.73
CA MET A 112 17.29 16.65 10.65
C MET A 112 16.98 15.67 11.80
N ALA A 113 17.83 15.53 12.81
CA ALA A 113 17.62 14.57 13.90
C ALA A 113 16.30 14.76 14.68
N ALA A 114 15.66 15.92 14.56
CA ALA A 114 14.36 16.23 15.17
C ALA A 114 13.18 16.22 14.17
N LEU A 115 13.36 15.66 12.97
CA LEU A 115 12.24 15.40 12.08
C LEU A 115 11.52 14.12 12.51
N LEU A 116 10.20 14.17 12.56
CA LEU A 116 9.33 13.00 12.63
C LEU A 116 8.55 12.91 11.31
N LEU A 117 8.52 11.72 10.72
CA LEU A 117 7.80 11.43 9.50
C LEU A 117 6.88 10.24 9.75
N ASP A 118 5.60 10.41 9.50
CA ASP A 118 4.63 9.34 9.52
C ASP A 118 4.11 9.10 8.11
N PHE A 119 4.08 7.84 7.69
CA PHE A 119 3.33 7.41 6.53
C PHE A 119 2.08 6.67 7.00
N GLU A 120 0.91 7.13 6.58
CA GLU A 120 -0.31 6.34 6.73
C GLU A 120 -0.35 5.22 5.68
N SER A 121 -0.88 4.06 6.05
CA SER A 121 -1.05 2.93 5.15
C SER A 121 -1.79 3.33 3.87
N GLY A 122 -1.27 2.91 2.71
CA GLY A 122 -1.82 3.26 1.39
C GLY A 122 -1.27 4.56 0.79
N ASN A 123 -0.45 5.33 1.52
CA ASN A 123 0.22 6.49 0.94
C ASN A 123 1.21 6.07 -0.18
N GLU A 124 1.10 6.70 -1.35
CA GLU A 124 2.01 6.52 -2.50
C GLU A 124 2.97 7.71 -2.68
N GLY A 125 2.86 8.72 -1.82
CA GLY A 125 3.69 9.91 -1.80
C GLY A 125 5.13 9.66 -1.37
N SER A 126 5.93 10.72 -1.38
CA SER A 126 7.35 10.61 -1.02
C SER A 126 7.91 11.81 -0.29
N PHE A 127 9.02 11.59 0.42
CA PHE A 127 9.85 12.65 0.97
C PHE A 127 11.25 12.55 0.37
N THR A 128 11.68 13.62 -0.29
CA THR A 128 13.01 13.75 -0.88
C THR A 128 13.85 14.80 -0.16
N PHE A 129 15.07 14.41 0.22
CA PHE A 129 16.16 15.32 0.51
C PHE A 129 17.08 15.41 -0.71
N GLY A 130 17.46 16.61 -1.10
CA GLY A 130 18.53 16.82 -2.08
C GLY A 130 19.90 16.71 -1.41
N ASP A 131 20.80 17.67 -1.59
CA ASP A 131 22.13 17.60 -0.99
C ASP A 131 22.10 17.89 0.52
N LYS A 132 23.14 17.46 1.24
CA LYS A 132 23.35 17.79 2.67
C LYS A 132 24.62 18.62 2.81
N ALA A 133 24.45 19.92 3.05
CA ALA A 133 25.56 20.88 3.19
C ALA A 133 26.61 20.77 2.05
N GLY A 134 26.15 20.59 0.80
CA GLY A 134 26.99 20.43 -0.38
C GLY A 134 27.59 19.04 -0.61
N GLY A 135 27.10 18.01 0.11
CA GLY A 135 27.46 16.61 -0.09
C GLY A 135 26.24 15.69 -0.29
N PRO A 136 26.43 14.39 -0.55
CA PRO A 136 25.32 13.48 -0.76
C PRO A 136 24.51 13.29 0.52
N ALA A 137 23.18 13.26 0.42
CA ALA A 137 22.28 12.99 1.54
C ALA A 137 22.06 11.49 1.81
N GLY A 138 22.68 10.59 1.04
CA GLY A 138 22.62 9.15 1.28
C GLY A 138 22.97 8.78 2.73
N GLY A 139 22.27 7.80 3.30
CA GLY A 139 22.40 7.42 4.71
C GLY A 139 21.53 8.22 5.68
N LEU A 140 20.92 9.33 5.25
CA LEU A 140 20.09 10.17 6.12
C LEU A 140 18.79 9.46 6.51
N TRP A 141 18.09 8.87 5.53
CA TRP A 141 16.86 8.12 5.80
C TRP A 141 17.12 6.90 6.68
N GLU A 142 18.21 6.19 6.44
CA GLU A 142 18.61 5.04 7.24
C GLU A 142 18.87 5.42 8.70
N GLY A 143 19.49 6.59 8.92
CA GLY A 143 19.68 7.14 10.26
C GLY A 143 18.36 7.53 10.94
N LEU A 144 17.43 8.16 10.22
CA LEU A 144 16.12 8.53 10.76
C LEU A 144 15.27 7.30 11.09
N VAL A 145 15.20 6.32 10.18
CA VAL A 145 14.52 5.04 10.40
C VAL A 145 15.14 4.31 11.60
N GLY A 146 16.48 4.20 11.66
CA GLY A 146 17.18 3.54 12.77
C GLY A 146 16.96 4.20 14.14
N ASN A 147 16.68 5.51 14.17
CA ASN A 147 16.36 6.25 15.39
C ASN A 147 14.87 6.18 15.79
N GLY A 148 14.01 5.57 14.97
CA GLY A 148 12.57 5.53 15.20
C GLY A 148 11.85 6.85 14.89
N ASN A 149 12.45 7.70 14.04
CA ASN A 149 11.87 8.96 13.62
C ASN A 149 10.91 8.81 12.42
N VAL A 150 10.87 7.62 11.81
CA VAL A 150 9.94 7.30 10.73
C VAL A 150 8.97 6.23 11.23
N SER A 151 7.68 6.47 11.07
CA SER A 151 6.61 5.58 11.48
C SER A 151 5.68 5.21 10.33
N ILE A 152 4.93 4.13 10.55
CA ILE A 152 3.80 3.74 9.71
C ILE A 152 2.57 3.69 10.63
N ASP A 153 1.52 4.41 10.29
CA ASP A 153 0.29 4.55 11.09
C ASP A 153 0.58 4.97 12.56
N GLY A 154 1.50 5.91 12.74
CA GLY A 154 1.94 6.41 14.05
C GLY A 154 2.79 5.42 14.86
N VAL A 155 3.16 4.25 14.30
CA VAL A 155 4.02 3.26 14.95
C VAL A 155 5.46 3.38 14.41
N PRO A 156 6.43 3.82 15.24
CA PRO A 156 7.83 3.89 14.84
C PRO A 156 8.34 2.56 14.29
N THR A 157 8.89 2.61 13.08
CA THR A 157 9.39 1.41 12.40
C THR A 157 10.87 1.58 12.09
N THR A 158 11.70 0.71 12.68
CA THR A 158 13.16 0.74 12.52
C THR A 158 13.67 -0.21 11.44
N SER A 159 12.77 -0.88 10.71
CA SER A 159 13.13 -1.80 9.62
C SER A 159 13.23 -1.04 8.30
N LEU A 160 14.40 -1.03 7.67
CA LEU A 160 14.58 -0.41 6.35
C LEU A 160 13.78 -1.13 5.26
N LEU A 161 13.41 -2.39 5.46
CA LEU A 161 12.61 -3.16 4.50
C LEU A 161 11.15 -2.68 4.44
N ALA A 162 10.70 -1.90 5.42
CA ALA A 162 9.37 -1.31 5.43
C ALA A 162 9.24 -0.10 4.47
N TYR A 163 10.36 0.37 3.89
CA TYR A 163 10.40 1.58 3.09
C TYR A 163 11.14 1.34 1.77
N GLN A 164 10.78 2.11 0.74
CA GLN A 164 11.57 2.23 -0.48
C GLN A 164 12.49 3.44 -0.36
N ILE A 165 13.79 3.21 -0.18
CA ILE A 165 14.79 4.29 -0.14
C ILE A 165 15.60 4.28 -1.44
N THR A 166 15.56 5.38 -2.19
CA THR A 166 16.27 5.52 -3.46
C THR A 166 17.22 6.72 -3.40
N THR A 167 18.48 6.52 -3.78
CA THR A 167 19.47 7.60 -3.88
C THR A 167 19.81 7.85 -5.35
N ILE A 168 19.68 9.09 -5.82
CA ILE A 168 20.00 9.51 -7.19
C ILE A 168 20.90 10.74 -7.10
N GLY A 169 22.18 10.58 -7.48
CA GLY A 169 23.17 11.65 -7.32
C GLY A 169 23.35 11.99 -5.84
N ASP A 170 23.18 13.27 -5.51
CA ASP A 170 23.29 13.75 -4.13
C ASP A 170 21.97 13.67 -3.36
N SER A 171 20.84 13.40 -4.04
CA SER A 171 19.51 13.33 -3.45
C SER A 171 19.15 11.93 -2.96
N THR A 172 18.37 11.85 -1.88
CA THR A 172 17.79 10.61 -1.34
C THR A 172 16.29 10.77 -1.07
N LYS A 173 15.51 9.77 -1.48
CA LYS A 173 14.06 9.73 -1.38
C LYS A 173 13.62 8.54 -0.53
N ILE A 174 12.61 8.74 0.30
CA ILE A 174 11.88 7.67 1.01
C ILE A 174 10.40 7.72 0.62
N SER A 175 9.80 6.55 0.52
CA SER A 175 8.35 6.35 0.42
C SER A 175 7.99 5.01 1.08
N LEU A 176 6.70 4.75 1.26
CA LEU A 176 6.26 3.37 1.40
C LEU A 176 6.58 2.60 0.09
N PRO A 177 6.84 1.28 0.16
CA PRO A 177 6.72 0.48 -1.03
C PRO A 177 5.28 0.65 -1.54
N GLY A 178 5.13 1.04 -2.81
CA GLY A 178 3.81 1.08 -3.45
C GLY A 178 3.13 -0.29 -3.36
N PRO A 179 1.82 -0.38 -3.66
CA PRO A 179 1.15 -1.66 -3.72
C PRO A 179 1.96 -2.59 -4.61
N LEU A 180 2.34 -3.73 -4.05
CA LEU A 180 3.11 -4.72 -4.79
C LEU A 180 2.27 -5.11 -6.00
N GLY A 181 2.89 -5.10 -7.19
CA GLY A 181 2.26 -5.69 -8.37
C GLY A 181 1.87 -7.14 -8.08
N PRO A 182 0.94 -7.73 -8.86
CA PRO A 182 0.51 -9.09 -8.62
C PRO A 182 1.67 -10.08 -8.45
N LEU A 183 2.71 -9.94 -9.27
CA LEU A 183 3.84 -10.89 -9.28
C LEU A 183 4.68 -10.70 -8.03
N GLU A 184 4.99 -9.46 -7.67
CA GLU A 184 5.69 -9.13 -6.44
C GLU A 184 4.92 -9.59 -5.20
N SER A 185 3.59 -9.44 -5.20
CA SER A 185 2.71 -9.93 -4.12
C SER A 185 2.82 -11.45 -3.94
N TYR A 186 2.76 -12.21 -5.04
CA TYR A 186 2.98 -13.65 -5.02
C TYR A 186 4.39 -14.02 -4.53
N LEU A 187 5.43 -13.33 -5.00
CA LEU A 187 6.81 -13.63 -4.61
C LEU A 187 7.10 -13.31 -3.14
N VAL A 188 6.52 -12.23 -2.60
CA VAL A 188 6.61 -11.89 -1.18
C VAL A 188 5.88 -12.93 -0.34
N TRP A 189 4.69 -13.37 -0.78
CA TRP A 189 3.96 -14.46 -0.12
C TRP A 189 4.79 -15.74 -0.08
N MET A 190 5.35 -16.21 -1.20
CA MET A 190 6.26 -17.38 -1.23
C MET A 190 7.48 -17.20 -0.34
N GLY A 191 8.09 -16.01 -0.37
CA GLY A 191 9.26 -15.68 0.44
C GLY A 191 8.99 -15.76 1.95
N SER A 192 7.75 -15.52 2.38
CA SER A 192 7.33 -15.66 3.78
C SER A 192 7.43 -17.10 4.30
N PHE A 193 7.34 -18.10 3.40
CA PHE A 193 7.57 -19.52 3.68
C PHE A 193 9.02 -19.96 3.44
N GLY A 194 9.92 -19.02 3.12
CA GLY A 194 11.31 -19.30 2.80
C GLY A 194 11.53 -19.89 1.40
N LEU A 195 10.51 -19.85 0.52
CA LEU A 195 10.58 -20.35 -0.84
C LEU A 195 10.93 -19.19 -1.80
N THR A 196 12.10 -19.26 -2.44
CA THR A 196 12.61 -18.16 -3.29
C THR A 196 13.05 -18.59 -4.69
N ASP A 197 13.17 -19.90 -4.96
CA ASP A 197 13.54 -20.38 -6.30
C ASP A 197 12.30 -20.49 -7.20
N THR A 198 12.08 -19.43 -8.00
CA THR A 198 10.94 -19.31 -8.92
C THR A 198 10.96 -20.30 -10.09
N ASN A 199 12.04 -21.07 -10.26
CA ASN A 199 12.12 -22.13 -11.27
C ASN A 199 11.78 -23.51 -10.70
N THR A 200 11.72 -23.65 -9.38
CA THR A 200 11.44 -24.91 -8.71
C THR A 200 10.38 -24.72 -7.62
N THR A 201 10.77 -24.61 -6.37
CA THR A 201 9.87 -24.65 -5.22
C THR A 201 8.94 -23.44 -5.10
N ALA A 202 9.32 -22.27 -5.63
CA ALA A 202 8.45 -21.09 -5.66
C ALA A 202 7.74 -20.88 -7.00
N ALA A 203 7.88 -21.79 -7.97
CA ALA A 203 7.15 -21.70 -9.23
C ALA A 203 5.65 -21.84 -8.98
N MET A 204 4.81 -21.06 -9.67
CA MET A 204 3.33 -21.08 -9.51
C MET A 204 2.69 -22.45 -9.72
N THR A 205 3.33 -23.32 -10.51
CA THR A 205 2.86 -24.68 -10.82
C THR A 205 3.53 -25.76 -9.96
N ALA A 206 4.42 -25.39 -9.05
CA ALA A 206 5.07 -26.33 -8.15
C ALA A 206 4.17 -26.69 -6.98
N ASP A 207 4.48 -27.83 -6.37
CA ASP A 207 3.80 -28.44 -5.22
C ASP A 207 4.94 -28.92 -4.29
N PRO A 208 5.50 -28.02 -3.45
CA PRO A 208 6.70 -28.31 -2.67
C PRO A 208 6.48 -29.28 -1.52
N ASP A 209 5.27 -29.33 -0.98
CA ASP A 209 4.88 -30.17 0.16
C ASP A 209 4.28 -31.53 -0.26
N GLY A 210 3.92 -31.67 -1.54
CA GLY A 210 3.53 -32.91 -2.19
C GLY A 210 2.08 -33.30 -1.96
N ASP A 211 1.20 -32.33 -1.72
CA ASP A 211 -0.20 -32.56 -1.39
C ASP A 211 -1.13 -32.56 -2.63
N GLY A 212 -0.58 -32.24 -3.80
CA GLY A 212 -1.27 -32.19 -5.08
C GLY A 212 -1.89 -30.83 -5.43
N VAL A 213 -1.70 -29.82 -4.59
CA VAL A 213 -2.13 -28.44 -4.82
C VAL A 213 -0.93 -27.60 -5.25
N ALA A 214 -1.06 -26.88 -6.36
CA ALA A 214 0.00 -26.01 -6.82
C ALA A 214 0.03 -24.69 -6.02
N ASN A 215 1.21 -24.10 -5.85
CA ASN A 215 1.44 -22.83 -5.15
C ASN A 215 0.45 -21.72 -5.57
N LEU A 216 0.11 -21.59 -6.86
CA LEU A 216 -0.86 -20.58 -7.33
C LEU A 216 -2.27 -20.82 -6.78
N SER A 217 -2.68 -22.08 -6.70
CA SER A 217 -3.97 -22.46 -6.13
C SER A 217 -3.98 -22.16 -4.64
N GLU A 218 -2.91 -22.49 -3.92
CA GLU A 218 -2.77 -22.17 -2.49
C GLU A 218 -2.76 -20.66 -2.24
N TYR A 219 -2.03 -19.88 -3.03
CA TYR A 219 -2.03 -18.42 -2.97
C TYR A 219 -3.44 -17.84 -3.15
N ALA A 220 -4.21 -18.42 -4.07
CA ALA A 220 -5.58 -18.02 -4.34
C ALA A 220 -6.60 -18.47 -3.29
N MET A 221 -6.27 -19.49 -2.49
CA MET A 221 -7.15 -20.10 -1.49
C MET A 221 -6.66 -19.90 -0.04
N LEU A 222 -5.57 -19.15 0.16
CA LEU A 222 -4.88 -18.94 1.44
C LEU A 222 -4.40 -20.26 2.09
N GLY A 223 -3.71 -21.10 1.31
CA GLY A 223 -3.01 -22.31 1.78
C GLY A 223 -1.60 -22.04 2.33
N ASP A 224 -0.86 -23.12 2.62
CA ASP A 224 0.53 -23.10 3.09
C ASP A 224 1.39 -24.06 2.23
N PRO A 225 2.26 -23.53 1.35
CA PRO A 225 3.01 -24.32 0.38
C PRO A 225 4.11 -25.20 0.98
N ILE A 226 4.23 -25.25 2.31
CA ILE A 226 5.15 -26.12 3.03
C ILE A 226 4.45 -27.02 4.07
N ASP A 227 3.12 -26.97 4.21
CA ASP A 227 2.34 -27.86 5.09
C ASP A 227 1.19 -28.54 4.34
N PRO A 228 1.31 -29.85 4.04
CA PRO A 228 0.34 -30.59 3.22
C PRO A 228 -1.02 -30.78 3.91
N ASN A 229 -1.20 -30.27 5.13
CA ASN A 229 -2.47 -30.27 5.85
C ASN A 229 -3.23 -28.94 5.74
N VAL A 230 -2.66 -27.93 5.07
CA VAL A 230 -3.21 -26.56 5.00
C VAL A 230 -3.40 -26.11 3.53
N GLN A 231 -4.32 -26.77 2.84
CA GLN A 231 -4.67 -26.50 1.43
C GLN A 231 -5.40 -25.18 1.16
N GLY A 232 -5.73 -24.43 2.21
CA GLY A 232 -6.60 -23.26 2.15
C GLY A 232 -8.09 -23.62 2.00
N THR A 233 -8.87 -22.66 1.51
CA THR A 233 -10.33 -22.76 1.37
C THR A 233 -10.69 -23.42 0.03
N THR A 234 -10.82 -24.76 0.04
CA THR A 234 -11.01 -25.56 -1.18
C THR A 234 -12.46 -25.54 -1.70
N PRO A 235 -12.68 -25.72 -3.02
CA PRO A 235 -14.03 -25.78 -3.59
C PRO A 235 -14.82 -27.01 -3.14
N GLU A 236 -16.13 -26.84 -3.02
CA GLU A 236 -17.05 -27.89 -2.60
C GLU A 236 -17.95 -28.34 -3.77
N ALA A 237 -17.99 -29.65 -4.01
CA ALA A 237 -18.94 -30.25 -4.93
C ALA A 237 -20.28 -30.53 -4.22
N ILE A 238 -21.36 -29.98 -4.75
CA ILE A 238 -22.71 -30.10 -4.17
C ILE A 238 -23.76 -30.47 -5.23
N ILE A 239 -24.91 -30.97 -4.77
CA ILE A 239 -26.09 -31.16 -5.62
C ILE A 239 -27.12 -30.10 -5.22
N THR A 240 -27.61 -29.34 -6.19
CA THR A 240 -28.64 -28.32 -5.97
C THR A 240 -29.91 -28.64 -6.77
N ASN A 241 -31.09 -28.36 -6.20
CA ASN A 241 -32.37 -28.54 -6.88
C ASN A 241 -32.93 -27.17 -7.29
N VAL A 242 -33.08 -26.96 -8.60
CA VAL A 242 -33.64 -25.72 -9.16
C VAL A 242 -34.89 -26.09 -9.95
N GLY A 243 -36.05 -25.63 -9.48
CA GLY A 243 -37.32 -25.89 -10.15
C GLY A 243 -37.69 -27.37 -10.27
N GLY A 244 -37.26 -28.22 -9.34
CA GLY A 244 -37.51 -29.66 -9.36
C GLY A 244 -36.45 -30.49 -10.09
N THR A 245 -35.46 -29.86 -10.74
CA THR A 245 -34.35 -30.54 -11.43
C THR A 245 -33.08 -30.48 -10.59
N ASN A 246 -32.36 -31.60 -10.48
CA ASN A 246 -31.06 -31.64 -9.80
C ASN A 246 -29.93 -31.25 -10.76
N TYR A 247 -29.00 -30.45 -10.24
CA TYR A 247 -27.80 -30.00 -10.93
C TYR A 247 -26.55 -30.35 -10.12
N PHE A 248 -25.46 -30.63 -10.82
CA PHE A 248 -24.14 -30.78 -10.21
C PHE A 248 -23.49 -29.40 -10.12
N ALA A 249 -23.08 -29.00 -8.93
CA ALA A 249 -22.59 -27.66 -8.67
C ALA A 249 -21.25 -27.66 -7.94
N CYS A 250 -20.48 -26.61 -8.18
CA CYS A 250 -19.22 -26.29 -7.55
C CYS A 250 -19.41 -24.96 -6.81
N ALA A 251 -19.32 -24.98 -5.49
CA ALA A 251 -19.16 -23.77 -4.69
C ALA A 251 -17.67 -23.50 -4.52
N HIS A 252 -17.20 -22.34 -4.96
CA HIS A 252 -15.79 -21.96 -4.90
C HIS A 252 -15.63 -20.58 -4.26
N TYR A 253 -14.43 -20.33 -3.76
CA TYR A 253 -14.10 -19.14 -2.97
C TYR A 253 -13.12 -18.26 -3.77
N GLU A 254 -13.45 -16.98 -3.88
CA GLU A 254 -12.67 -15.99 -4.61
C GLU A 254 -12.20 -14.92 -3.64
N ARG A 255 -10.91 -14.57 -3.66
CA ARG A 255 -10.38 -13.51 -2.77
C ARG A 255 -11.12 -12.19 -3.02
N THR A 256 -11.42 -11.45 -1.95
CA THR A 256 -12.06 -10.13 -2.03
C THR A 256 -11.16 -9.11 -2.74
N ASN A 257 -9.84 -9.27 -2.64
CA ASN A 257 -8.82 -8.46 -3.31
C ASN A 257 -8.18 -9.16 -4.52
N LYS A 258 -8.91 -10.07 -5.20
CA LYS A 258 -8.35 -10.89 -6.30
C LYS A 258 -7.71 -10.05 -7.42
N ASP A 259 -8.26 -8.88 -7.73
CA ASP A 259 -7.75 -8.03 -8.82
C ASP A 259 -6.36 -7.47 -8.45
N ASP A 260 -6.18 -7.00 -7.20
CA ASP A 260 -4.88 -6.52 -6.69
C ASP A 260 -3.82 -7.63 -6.64
N MET A 261 -4.27 -8.88 -6.44
CA MET A 261 -3.42 -10.07 -6.38
C MET A 261 -3.19 -10.70 -7.77
N GLY A 262 -3.79 -10.15 -8.83
CA GLY A 262 -3.75 -10.70 -10.19
C GLY A 262 -4.32 -12.10 -10.28
N LEU A 263 -5.46 -12.35 -9.64
CA LEU A 263 -6.11 -13.66 -9.59
C LEU A 263 -7.42 -13.65 -10.36
N SER A 264 -7.61 -14.69 -11.17
CA SER A 264 -8.88 -14.98 -11.81
C SER A 264 -9.32 -16.42 -11.57
N TYR A 265 -10.64 -16.59 -11.52
CA TYR A 265 -11.30 -17.84 -11.13
C TYR A 265 -12.31 -18.22 -12.20
N ALA A 266 -12.22 -19.45 -12.70
CA ALA A 266 -13.16 -19.98 -13.67
C ALA A 266 -13.52 -21.43 -13.34
N VAL A 267 -14.81 -21.73 -13.31
CA VAL A 267 -15.27 -23.12 -13.17
C VAL A 267 -15.39 -23.73 -14.55
N GLU A 268 -14.71 -24.86 -14.74
CA GLU A 268 -14.71 -25.62 -15.99
C GLU A 268 -15.29 -27.01 -15.74
N ARG A 269 -15.89 -27.60 -16.78
CA ARG A 269 -16.40 -28.97 -16.78
C ARG A 269 -15.73 -29.83 -17.84
N ASN A 270 -15.71 -31.14 -17.61
CA ASN A 270 -15.37 -32.17 -18.58
C ASN A 270 -16.18 -33.44 -18.29
N VAL A 271 -16.40 -34.28 -19.30
CA VAL A 271 -17.09 -35.59 -19.16
C VAL A 271 -16.11 -36.74 -18.85
N ASP A 272 -14.81 -36.48 -18.92
CA ASP A 272 -13.74 -37.44 -18.62
C ASP A 272 -12.57 -36.72 -17.90
N LEU A 273 -11.95 -37.39 -16.92
CA LEU A 273 -10.81 -36.81 -16.16
C LEU A 273 -9.47 -36.92 -16.89
N VAL A 274 -9.36 -37.83 -17.86
CA VAL A 274 -8.10 -38.18 -18.54
C VAL A 274 -8.05 -37.58 -19.95
N THR A 275 -9.20 -37.52 -20.62
CA THR A 275 -9.35 -37.12 -22.01
C THR A 275 -10.36 -35.98 -22.17
N GLY A 276 -10.40 -35.36 -23.35
CA GLY A 276 -11.30 -34.26 -23.65
C GLY A 276 -10.72 -32.88 -23.31
N THR A 277 -11.58 -31.87 -23.39
CA THR A 277 -11.22 -30.47 -23.18
C THR A 277 -12.04 -29.91 -22.04
N TRP A 278 -11.37 -29.36 -21.04
CA TRP A 278 -12.02 -28.58 -19.99
C TRP A 278 -12.55 -27.28 -20.60
N THR A 279 -13.83 -27.01 -20.39
CA THR A 279 -14.52 -25.83 -20.93
C THR A 279 -15.46 -25.24 -19.88
N ASN A 280 -15.71 -23.94 -19.94
CA ASN A 280 -16.77 -23.29 -19.18
C ASN A 280 -18.15 -23.37 -19.88
N ASP A 281 -18.24 -24.03 -21.04
CA ASP A 281 -19.50 -24.25 -21.73
C ASP A 281 -20.48 -25.05 -20.86
N ALA A 282 -21.74 -24.60 -20.84
CA ALA A 282 -22.80 -25.17 -20.02
C ALA A 282 -22.50 -25.22 -18.50
N VAL A 283 -21.61 -24.32 -18.05
CA VAL A 283 -21.43 -23.96 -16.65
C VAL A 283 -22.16 -22.63 -16.41
N TYR A 284 -23.14 -22.63 -15.51
CA TYR A 284 -24.00 -21.48 -15.26
C TYR A 284 -23.81 -20.97 -13.83
N PRO A 285 -23.79 -19.64 -13.60
CA PRO A 285 -23.82 -19.10 -12.25
C PRO A 285 -25.17 -19.38 -11.58
N TYR A 286 -25.14 -19.82 -10.33
CA TYR A 286 -26.32 -20.02 -9.48
C TYR A 286 -26.49 -18.89 -8.47
N GLY A 287 -25.39 -18.50 -7.83
CA GLY A 287 -25.39 -17.50 -6.77
C GLY A 287 -23.97 -17.08 -6.42
N ALA A 288 -23.86 -15.90 -5.83
CA ALA A 288 -22.62 -15.38 -5.28
C ALA A 288 -22.93 -14.50 -4.05
N GLY A 289 -21.98 -14.38 -3.14
CA GLY A 289 -22.11 -13.52 -1.96
C GLY A 289 -20.84 -13.48 -1.13
N ALA A 290 -20.81 -12.60 -0.13
CA ALA A 290 -19.72 -12.56 0.84
C ALA A 290 -19.71 -13.86 1.67
N TYR A 291 -18.52 -14.41 1.91
CA TYR A 291 -18.34 -15.56 2.80
C TYR A 291 -17.69 -15.12 4.12
N ASN A 292 -16.55 -14.44 4.04
CA ASN A 292 -15.86 -13.82 5.18
C ASN A 292 -15.11 -12.55 4.73
N ALA A 293 -14.17 -12.04 5.53
CA ALA A 293 -13.40 -10.84 5.19
C ALA A 293 -12.49 -11.04 3.96
N ASP A 294 -11.99 -12.26 3.77
CA ASP A 294 -10.98 -12.58 2.75
C ASP A 294 -11.60 -13.13 1.47
N PHE A 295 -12.80 -13.71 1.54
CA PHE A 295 -13.44 -14.42 0.44
C PHE A 295 -14.89 -14.02 0.17
N ASN A 296 -15.21 -13.97 -1.11
CA ASN A 296 -16.55 -14.19 -1.62
C ASN A 296 -16.74 -15.68 -1.96
N VAL A 297 -17.96 -16.19 -1.83
CA VAL A 297 -18.35 -17.50 -2.37
C VAL A 297 -19.14 -17.29 -3.65
N ALA A 298 -18.81 -18.08 -4.67
CA ALA A 298 -19.57 -18.19 -5.90
C ALA A 298 -19.97 -19.66 -6.10
N THR A 299 -21.13 -19.88 -6.71
CA THR A 299 -21.61 -21.23 -7.02
C THR A 299 -21.95 -21.29 -8.49
N ASN A 300 -21.32 -22.23 -9.19
CA ASN A 300 -21.59 -22.54 -10.58
C ASN A 300 -22.13 -23.97 -10.71
N PHE A 301 -22.98 -24.22 -11.69
CA PHE A 301 -23.59 -25.53 -11.87
C PHE A 301 -23.68 -25.95 -13.33
N THR A 302 -23.82 -27.25 -13.53
CA THR A 302 -24.06 -27.91 -14.81
C THR A 302 -25.22 -28.91 -14.70
N THR A 303 -25.86 -29.20 -15.83
CA THR A 303 -26.87 -30.27 -15.96
C THR A 303 -26.25 -31.63 -15.67
N MET A 304 -27.00 -32.56 -15.07
CA MET A 304 -26.58 -33.94 -14.79
C MET A 304 -27.08 -34.95 -15.84
N ASP A 305 -27.14 -34.55 -17.10
CA ASP A 305 -27.69 -35.32 -18.22
C ASP A 305 -26.69 -36.31 -18.84
N GLU A 306 -25.41 -36.17 -18.53
CA GLU A 306 -24.35 -37.06 -18.98
C GLU A 306 -24.10 -38.22 -18.01
N GLY A 307 -23.60 -39.36 -18.52
CA GLY A 307 -23.32 -40.53 -17.68
C GLY A 307 -22.19 -40.32 -16.65
N LYS A 308 -21.28 -39.38 -16.92
CA LYS A 308 -20.20 -38.93 -16.02
C LYS A 308 -19.89 -37.46 -16.32
N GLN A 309 -19.64 -36.68 -15.29
CA GLN A 309 -19.20 -35.28 -15.38
C GLN A 309 -18.27 -34.96 -14.23
N PHE A 310 -17.35 -34.04 -14.52
CA PHE A 310 -16.37 -33.53 -13.60
C PHE A 310 -16.38 -32.01 -13.71
N MET A 311 -16.17 -31.34 -12.58
CA MET A 311 -15.98 -29.90 -12.52
C MET A 311 -14.65 -29.64 -11.84
N ARG A 312 -13.98 -28.57 -12.24
CA ARG A 312 -12.79 -28.04 -11.56
C ARG A 312 -12.89 -26.53 -11.44
N LEU A 313 -12.23 -26.01 -10.42
CA LEU A 313 -11.86 -24.61 -10.38
C LEU A 313 -10.51 -24.45 -11.10
N ARG A 314 -10.44 -23.53 -12.05
CA ARG A 314 -9.22 -23.06 -12.68
C ARG A 314 -8.90 -21.69 -12.10
N VAL A 315 -7.74 -21.60 -11.45
CA VAL A 315 -7.15 -20.34 -11.02
C VAL A 315 -6.11 -19.94 -12.08
N GLU A 316 -6.15 -18.70 -12.52
CA GLU A 316 -5.12 -18.14 -13.40
C GLU A 316 -4.56 -16.86 -12.81
N PHE A 317 -3.25 -16.69 -13.02
CA PHE A 317 -2.54 -15.49 -12.67
C PHE A 317 -2.60 -14.48 -13.82
N GLN A 318 -2.86 -13.22 -13.49
CA GLN A 318 -2.98 -12.09 -14.40
C GLN A 318 -1.97 -11.01 -13.99
N GLU A 319 -1.20 -10.51 -14.96
CA GLU A 319 -0.34 -9.33 -14.79
C GLU A 319 -1.08 -8.04 -15.14
#